data_AF-A0A9X1PAT2-F1
#
_entry.id   AF-A0A9X1PAT2-F1
#
_cell.length_a   1.000
_cell.length_b   1.000
_cell.length_c   1.000
_cell.angle_alpha   90.00
_cell.angle_beta   90.00
_cell.angle_gamma   90.00
#
_symmetry.space_group_name_H-M   'P 1'
#
loop_
_entity.id
_entity.type
_entity.pdbx_description
1 polymer ?
#
loop_
_entity_poly.entity_id
_entity_poly.type
_entity_poly.pdbx_seq_one_letter_code
_entity_poly.pdbx_strand_id
1 'polypeptide(L)'
;MQSRPLSRDFYSFAIFFVAVYIVTSLIQNVVALLIGPRFLTLESFYPWLAVLQFVFIISSFALLKYYWSKGYKVAFTAALASSIVTVVQITMIYFLLMHRDWQPFYMNLAIAAITLNIVYGASLAFSKAAERPWIKRGGWLSVFVGACLLVTALWMLNTQDINLRLSLDKFHRLIALLGILVPVAFLMDLLTQLKSLNNERETKPIILREALKVAAIISILFFGMSFVGESYRSGTGRAFIPTMKVLKQAAEFGPRNYVNDKGDTLRYRLVPPLSYDSTKKYPLIVCLHHGGAHGKDNVRQLAADPAPFLLSDSVRGKYPAFILMPHCPEGAGFGGISAYPDIDTLVFETITTLEKQYSIDTSRRYVMGISGGGYGSWHFISTRPEMFAAAIPICGLGDPKFANRLTTVPIWAFHGAKDRLVSVDGTRNMVNAIKKAGGKPKYTEFGNSGHDIWRYVQAEPGLMTWLFAQKQ
;
A
#
# COMPACT_ATOMS: atom_id res chain seq x y z
N MET A 1 6.92 15.98 -49.69
CA MET A 1 8.13 15.31 -49.18
C MET A 1 7.86 13.81 -49.11
N GLN A 2 8.47 13.00 -49.97
CA GLN A 2 8.39 11.54 -49.91
C GLN A 2 9.08 11.04 -48.63
N SER A 3 8.34 10.33 -47.78
CA SER A 3 8.86 9.72 -46.56
C SER A 3 9.83 8.60 -46.89
N ARG A 4 11.09 8.69 -46.40
CA ARG A 4 12.06 7.60 -46.52
C ARG A 4 11.50 6.30 -45.92
N PRO A 5 11.69 5.14 -46.57
CA PRO A 5 11.25 3.87 -46.02
C PRO A 5 11.93 3.59 -44.68
N LEU A 6 11.17 3.03 -43.73
CA LEU A 6 11.69 2.64 -42.42
C LEU A 6 12.62 1.43 -42.55
N SER A 7 13.74 1.48 -41.84
CA SER A 7 14.76 0.43 -41.84
C SER A 7 14.32 -0.80 -41.05
N ARG A 8 14.96 -1.94 -41.35
CA ARG A 8 14.78 -3.19 -40.59
C ARG A 8 15.08 -3.02 -39.09
N ASP A 9 16.10 -2.22 -38.76
CA ASP A 9 16.50 -1.94 -37.38
C ASP A 9 15.46 -1.11 -36.63
N PHE A 10 14.76 -0.19 -37.32
CA PHE A 10 13.63 0.51 -36.72
C PHE A 10 12.48 -0.45 -36.38
N TYR A 11 12.11 -1.35 -37.29
CA TYR A 11 11.05 -2.33 -37.00
C TYR A 11 11.44 -3.26 -35.86
N SER A 12 12.69 -3.75 -35.82
CA SER A 12 13.20 -4.54 -34.69
C SER A 12 13.07 -3.78 -33.36
N PHE A 13 13.45 -2.50 -33.35
CA PHE A 13 13.31 -1.65 -32.17
C PHE A 13 11.85 -1.43 -31.75
N ALA A 14 10.96 -1.13 -32.71
CA ALA A 14 9.55 -0.92 -32.45
C ALA A 14 8.86 -2.20 -31.93
N ILE A 15 9.15 -3.35 -32.55
CA ILE A 15 8.66 -4.67 -32.13
C ILE A 15 9.09 -4.96 -30.70
N PHE A 16 10.36 -4.73 -30.37
CA PHE A 16 10.87 -4.95 -29.02
C PHE A 16 10.10 -4.13 -27.99
N PHE A 17 9.97 -2.80 -28.19
CA PHE A 17 9.31 -1.95 -27.20
C PHE A 17 7.80 -2.18 -27.11
N VAL A 18 7.11 -2.47 -28.22
CA VAL A 18 5.70 -2.86 -28.19
C VAL A 18 5.51 -4.19 -27.45
N ALA A 19 6.40 -5.18 -27.66
CA ALA A 19 6.36 -6.45 -26.93
C ALA A 19 6.63 -6.25 -25.43
N VAL A 20 7.61 -5.42 -25.09
CA VAL A 20 7.89 -5.06 -23.70
C VAL A 20 6.70 -4.34 -23.05
N TYR A 21 6.05 -3.41 -23.75
CA TYR A 21 4.85 -2.73 -23.29
C TYR A 21 3.71 -3.71 -23.00
N ILE A 22 3.51 -4.73 -23.85
CA ILE A 22 2.53 -5.80 -23.63
C ILE A 22 2.86 -6.55 -22.33
N VAL A 23 4.13 -6.95 -22.15
CA VAL A 23 4.56 -7.71 -20.95
C VAL A 23 4.39 -6.88 -19.68
N THR A 24 4.85 -5.62 -19.66
CA THR A 24 4.72 -4.77 -18.47
C THR A 24 3.27 -4.44 -18.16
N SER A 25 2.44 -4.23 -19.19
CA SER A 25 0.99 -4.03 -19.03
C SER A 25 0.31 -5.28 -18.48
N LEU A 26 0.73 -6.47 -18.92
CA LEU A 26 0.22 -7.74 -18.40
C LEU A 26 0.53 -7.91 -16.92
N ILE A 27 1.80 -7.70 -16.53
CA ILE A 27 2.22 -7.75 -15.12
C ILE A 27 1.36 -6.80 -14.28
N GLN A 28 1.23 -5.54 -14.71
CA GLN A 28 0.46 -4.52 -14.01
C GLN A 28 -1.02 -4.90 -13.84
N ASN A 29 -1.68 -5.34 -14.93
CA ASN A 29 -3.11 -5.66 -14.91
C ASN A 29 -3.40 -6.95 -14.13
N VAL A 30 -2.53 -7.96 -14.21
CA VAL A 30 -2.66 -9.18 -13.40
C VAL A 30 -2.54 -8.86 -11.93
N VAL A 31 -1.52 -8.07 -11.53
CA VAL A 31 -1.39 -7.61 -10.14
C VAL A 31 -2.64 -6.84 -9.70
N ALA A 32 -3.11 -5.90 -10.51
CA ALA A 32 -4.29 -5.12 -10.18
C ALA A 32 -5.55 -5.99 -9.99
N LEU A 33 -5.70 -7.06 -10.78
CA LEU A 33 -6.78 -8.03 -10.61
C LEU A 33 -6.64 -8.84 -9.32
N LEU A 34 -5.42 -9.24 -8.96
CA LEU A 34 -5.16 -10.07 -7.79
C LEU A 34 -5.37 -9.33 -6.47
N ILE A 35 -4.84 -8.10 -6.37
CA ILE A 35 -4.79 -7.38 -5.07
C ILE A 35 -5.68 -6.14 -5.02
N GLY A 36 -6.43 -5.88 -6.11
CA GLY A 36 -7.29 -4.71 -6.22
C GLY A 36 -6.50 -3.40 -6.12
N PRO A 37 -7.09 -2.28 -5.69
CA PRO A 37 -6.41 -0.98 -5.63
C PRO A 37 -5.21 -0.93 -4.67
N ARG A 38 -4.98 -1.97 -3.86
CA ARG A 38 -3.84 -2.07 -2.93
C ARG A 38 -2.49 -2.09 -3.64
N PHE A 39 -2.42 -2.43 -4.92
CA PHE A 39 -1.14 -2.36 -5.64
C PHE A 39 -0.55 -0.94 -5.65
N LEU A 40 -1.41 0.08 -5.57
CA LEU A 40 -1.00 1.49 -5.53
C LEU A 40 -0.26 1.85 -4.24
N THR A 41 -0.41 1.05 -3.17
CA THR A 41 0.21 1.29 -1.87
C THR A 41 1.49 0.48 -1.65
N LEU A 42 1.89 -0.35 -2.63
CA LEU A 42 3.13 -1.13 -2.54
C LEU A 42 4.34 -0.20 -2.67
N GLU A 43 5.38 -0.44 -1.88
CA GLU A 43 6.60 0.38 -1.93
C GLU A 43 7.30 0.24 -3.29
N SER A 44 7.27 -0.97 -3.86
CA SER A 44 7.79 -1.28 -5.19
C SER A 44 6.96 -0.69 -6.34
N PHE A 45 5.74 -0.19 -6.09
CA PHE A 45 4.91 0.36 -7.15
C PHE A 45 5.48 1.66 -7.72
N TYR A 46 6.11 2.50 -6.90
CA TYR A 46 6.68 3.77 -7.34
C TYR A 46 7.77 3.59 -8.42
N PRO A 47 8.84 2.80 -8.19
CA PRO A 47 9.83 2.56 -9.24
C PRO A 47 9.25 1.74 -10.41
N TRP A 48 8.29 0.85 -10.17
CA TRP A 48 7.61 0.13 -11.25
C TRP A 48 6.81 1.05 -12.18
N LEU A 49 6.14 2.06 -11.64
CA LEU A 49 5.42 3.07 -12.41
C LEU A 49 6.37 3.84 -13.35
N ALA A 50 7.63 4.04 -12.93
CA ALA A 50 8.64 4.71 -13.76
C ALA A 50 9.04 3.85 -14.96
N VAL A 51 9.15 2.54 -14.75
CA VAL A 51 9.36 1.57 -15.84
C VAL A 51 8.19 1.59 -16.82
N LEU A 52 6.95 1.55 -16.33
CA LEU A 52 5.76 1.64 -17.17
C LEU A 52 5.75 2.92 -18.01
N GLN A 53 6.04 4.06 -17.39
CA GLN A 53 6.09 5.35 -18.09
C GLN A 53 7.19 5.39 -19.15
N PHE A 54 8.40 4.94 -18.81
CA PHE A 54 9.53 4.85 -19.74
C PHE A 54 9.19 3.99 -20.96
N VAL A 55 8.70 2.76 -20.72
CA VAL A 55 8.32 1.82 -21.79
C VAL A 55 7.20 2.40 -22.66
N PHE A 56 6.18 3.01 -22.05
CA PHE A 56 5.09 3.63 -22.79
C PHE A 56 5.59 4.75 -23.71
N ILE A 57 6.40 5.67 -23.18
CA ILE A 57 6.93 6.80 -23.97
C ILE A 57 7.71 6.30 -25.18
N ILE A 58 8.65 5.37 -25.00
CA ILE A 58 9.46 4.85 -26.12
C ILE A 58 8.60 4.11 -27.15
N SER A 59 7.64 3.30 -26.69
CA SER A 59 6.72 2.57 -27.59
C SER A 59 5.85 3.52 -28.40
N SER A 60 5.32 4.57 -27.77
CA SER A 60 4.51 5.60 -28.41
C SER A 60 5.32 6.40 -29.43
N PHE A 61 6.57 6.76 -29.13
CA PHE A 61 7.46 7.40 -30.10
C PHE A 61 7.72 6.51 -31.33
N ALA A 62 7.91 5.21 -31.13
CA ALA A 62 8.06 4.27 -32.23
C ALA A 62 6.81 4.23 -33.12
N LEU A 63 5.61 4.12 -32.53
CA LEU A 63 4.36 4.11 -33.29
C LEU A 63 4.09 5.44 -34.01
N LEU A 64 4.37 6.59 -33.38
CA LEU A 64 4.26 7.90 -34.01
C LEU A 64 5.18 8.03 -35.22
N LYS A 65 6.44 7.61 -35.11
CA LYS A 65 7.38 7.59 -36.24
C LYS A 65 6.89 6.66 -37.36
N TYR A 66 6.30 5.52 -37.00
CA TYR A 66 5.68 4.61 -37.96
C TYR A 66 4.53 5.28 -38.74
N TYR A 67 3.58 5.91 -38.04
CA TYR A 67 2.46 6.60 -38.68
C TYR A 67 2.89 7.77 -39.54
N TRP A 68 3.84 8.56 -39.07
CA TRP A 68 4.43 9.64 -39.86
C TRP A 68 5.04 9.12 -41.16
N SER A 69 5.86 8.06 -41.07
CA SER A 69 6.54 7.50 -42.23
C SER A 69 5.60 6.79 -43.22
N LYS A 70 4.43 6.32 -42.78
CA LYS A 70 3.42 5.73 -43.67
C LYS A 70 2.41 6.76 -44.18
N GLY A 71 2.50 8.02 -43.74
CA GLY A 71 1.58 9.09 -44.12
C GLY A 71 0.19 8.96 -43.48
N TYR A 72 0.06 8.27 -42.36
CA TYR A 72 -1.20 8.10 -41.64
C TYR A 72 -1.48 9.32 -40.73
N LYS A 73 -1.74 10.49 -41.35
CA LYS A 73 -1.85 11.78 -40.64
C LYS A 73 -2.90 11.77 -39.53
N VAL A 74 -4.10 11.23 -39.78
CA VAL A 74 -5.20 11.19 -38.80
C VAL A 74 -4.86 10.28 -37.61
N ALA A 75 -4.26 9.12 -37.87
CA ALA A 75 -3.79 8.24 -36.82
C ALA A 75 -2.63 8.85 -36.02
N PHE A 76 -1.71 9.56 -36.69
CA PHE A 76 -0.60 10.25 -36.04
C PHE A 76 -1.09 11.32 -35.06
N THR A 77 -2.01 12.20 -35.48
CA THR A 77 -2.50 13.28 -34.60
C THR A 77 -3.27 12.75 -33.42
N ALA A 78 -4.15 11.75 -33.62
CA ALA A 78 -4.89 11.12 -32.54
C ALA A 78 -3.98 10.34 -31.57
N ALA A 79 -2.99 9.60 -32.09
CA ALA A 79 -1.99 8.91 -31.29
C ALA A 79 -1.17 9.88 -30.43
N LEU A 80 -0.78 11.03 -31.00
CA LEU A 80 0.01 12.04 -30.30
C LEU A 80 -0.80 12.64 -29.14
N ALA A 81 -2.04 13.05 -29.39
CA ALA A 81 -2.93 13.58 -28.37
C ALA A 81 -3.17 12.56 -27.25
N SER A 82 -3.46 11.30 -27.60
CA SER A 82 -3.66 10.23 -26.61
C SER A 82 -2.39 9.99 -25.79
N SER A 83 -1.22 9.92 -26.44
CA SER A 83 0.06 9.69 -25.76
C SER A 83 0.40 10.79 -24.77
N ILE A 84 0.17 12.06 -25.13
CA ILE A 84 0.39 13.20 -24.23
C ILE A 84 -0.51 13.07 -22.99
N VAL A 85 -1.81 12.85 -23.18
CA VAL A 85 -2.74 12.75 -22.05
C VAL A 85 -2.44 11.54 -21.17
N THR A 86 -2.06 10.39 -21.73
CA THR A 86 -1.64 9.22 -20.94
C THR A 86 -0.35 9.47 -20.16
N VAL A 87 0.64 10.16 -20.72
CA VAL A 87 1.85 10.57 -19.97
C VAL A 87 1.48 11.48 -18.80
N VAL A 88 0.62 12.47 -19.02
CA VAL A 88 0.14 13.38 -17.96
C VAL A 88 -0.64 12.59 -16.91
N GLN A 89 -1.48 11.63 -17.31
CA GLN A 89 -2.24 10.77 -16.41
C GLN A 89 -1.33 9.91 -15.53
N ILE A 90 -0.35 9.22 -16.10
CA ILE A 90 0.62 8.40 -15.34
C ILE A 90 1.42 9.29 -14.39
N THR A 91 1.84 10.47 -14.85
CA THR A 91 2.53 11.46 -14.00
C THR A 91 1.66 11.88 -12.81
N MET A 92 0.36 12.11 -13.05
CA MET A 92 -0.61 12.47 -12.02
C MET A 92 -0.79 11.39 -10.95
N ILE A 93 -0.55 10.11 -11.27
CA ILE A 93 -0.58 9.04 -10.25
C ILE A 93 0.52 9.27 -9.21
N TYR A 94 1.72 9.72 -9.60
CA TYR A 94 2.76 10.07 -8.61
C TYR A 94 2.32 11.19 -7.68
N PHE A 95 1.71 12.24 -8.24
CA PHE A 95 1.19 13.33 -7.43
C PHE A 95 0.05 12.89 -6.52
N LEU A 96 -0.85 12.01 -6.99
CA LEU A 96 -1.93 11.45 -6.19
C LEU A 96 -1.41 10.66 -4.98
N LEU A 97 -0.32 9.91 -5.16
CA LEU A 97 0.30 9.12 -4.09
C LEU A 97 0.92 10.03 -3.01
N MET A 98 1.39 11.21 -3.38
CA MET A 98 1.96 12.21 -2.46
C MET A 98 0.90 13.16 -1.87
N HIS A 99 -0.13 13.47 -2.65
CA HIS A 99 -1.14 14.49 -2.38
C HIS A 99 -2.52 14.00 -2.84
N ARG A 100 -3.33 13.48 -1.91
CA ARG A 100 -4.66 12.92 -2.23
C ARG A 100 -5.69 13.95 -2.70
N ASP A 101 -5.45 15.24 -2.49
CA ASP A 101 -6.38 16.32 -2.91
C ASP A 101 -6.54 16.42 -4.44
N TRP A 102 -5.63 15.80 -5.19
CA TRP A 102 -5.68 15.74 -6.66
C TRP A 102 -6.62 14.67 -7.21
N GLN A 103 -7.33 13.92 -6.36
CA GLN A 103 -8.20 12.83 -6.79
C GLN A 103 -9.31 13.24 -7.78
N PRO A 104 -10.03 14.36 -7.62
CA PRO A 104 -11.02 14.80 -8.60
C PRO A 104 -10.39 15.13 -9.95
N PHE A 105 -9.20 15.76 -9.94
CA PHE A 105 -8.45 16.09 -11.14
C PHE A 105 -7.99 14.84 -11.89
N TYR A 106 -7.43 13.87 -11.15
CA TYR A 106 -7.02 12.57 -11.71
C TYR A 106 -8.18 11.85 -12.39
N MET A 107 -9.38 11.90 -11.81
CA MET A 107 -10.55 11.23 -12.39
C MET A 107 -10.96 11.83 -13.73
N ASN A 108 -11.03 13.17 -13.81
CA ASN A 108 -11.33 13.87 -15.06
C ASN A 108 -10.27 13.56 -16.14
N LEU A 109 -9.01 13.52 -15.73
CA LEU A 109 -7.90 13.18 -16.61
C LEU A 109 -7.96 11.73 -17.09
N ALA A 110 -8.37 10.79 -16.24
CA ALA A 110 -8.57 9.39 -16.60
C ALA A 110 -9.69 9.22 -17.63
N ILE A 111 -10.82 9.93 -17.45
CA ILE A 111 -11.91 9.95 -18.44
C ILE A 111 -11.40 10.52 -19.76
N ALA A 112 -10.70 11.66 -19.74
CA ALA A 112 -10.14 12.27 -20.94
C ALA A 112 -9.16 11.34 -21.67
N ALA A 113 -8.32 10.59 -20.93
CA ALA A 113 -7.41 9.60 -21.48
C ALA A 113 -8.16 8.44 -22.17
N ILE A 114 -9.23 7.93 -21.55
CA ILE A 114 -10.07 6.88 -22.15
C ILE A 114 -10.74 7.42 -23.43
N THR A 115 -11.32 8.62 -23.38
CA THR A 115 -11.96 9.25 -24.54
C THR A 115 -10.99 9.44 -25.70
N LEU A 116 -9.79 9.95 -25.44
CA LEU A 116 -8.77 10.12 -26.49
C LEU A 116 -8.27 8.78 -27.04
N ASN A 117 -8.21 7.73 -26.22
CA ASN A 117 -7.92 6.38 -26.71
C ASN A 117 -9.02 5.80 -27.60
N ILE A 118 -10.30 6.14 -27.34
CA ILE A 118 -11.40 5.79 -28.26
C ILE A 118 -11.24 6.53 -29.58
N VAL A 119 -10.96 7.85 -29.56
CA VAL A 119 -10.72 8.65 -30.76
C VAL A 119 -9.52 8.10 -31.55
N TYR A 120 -8.46 7.72 -30.86
CA TYR A 120 -7.31 7.08 -31.47
C TYR A 120 -7.67 5.72 -32.09
N GLY A 121 -8.41 4.86 -31.39
CA GLY A 121 -8.93 3.61 -31.95
C GLY A 121 -9.77 3.82 -33.22
N ALA A 122 -10.68 4.80 -33.21
CA ALA A 122 -11.50 5.16 -34.36
C ALA A 122 -10.64 5.66 -35.53
N SER A 123 -9.61 6.47 -35.25
CA SER A 123 -8.67 6.94 -36.28
C SER A 123 -7.98 5.77 -37.00
N LEU A 124 -7.71 4.67 -36.30
CA LEU A 124 -7.10 3.47 -36.89
C LEU A 124 -8.09 2.63 -37.69
N ALA A 125 -9.37 2.64 -37.30
CA ALA A 125 -10.42 1.85 -37.94
C ALA A 125 -11.04 2.51 -39.18
N PHE A 126 -11.03 3.85 -39.25
CA PHE A 126 -11.74 4.62 -40.28
C PHE A 126 -10.84 5.50 -41.18
N SER A 127 -9.55 5.66 -40.86
CA SER A 127 -8.63 6.42 -41.73
C SER A 127 -7.87 5.52 -42.70
N LYS A 128 -6.95 6.11 -43.47
CA LYS A 128 -5.99 5.40 -44.34
C LYS A 128 -5.23 4.27 -43.62
N ALA A 129 -5.04 4.37 -42.29
CA ALA A 129 -4.43 3.30 -41.50
C ALA A 129 -5.23 1.98 -41.55
N ALA A 130 -6.54 2.04 -41.79
CA ALA A 130 -7.44 0.90 -41.84
C ALA A 130 -7.20 -0.03 -43.05
N GLU A 131 -6.42 0.40 -44.04
CA GLU A 131 -5.94 -0.45 -45.14
C GLU A 131 -5.08 -1.62 -44.62
N ARG A 132 -4.51 -1.49 -43.41
CA ARG A 132 -3.74 -2.55 -42.75
C ARG A 132 -4.68 -3.40 -41.89
N PRO A 133 -4.85 -4.71 -42.16
CA PRO A 133 -5.83 -5.55 -41.45
C PRO A 133 -5.63 -5.60 -39.94
N TRP A 134 -4.38 -5.73 -39.48
CA TRP A 134 -4.05 -5.76 -38.06
C TRP A 134 -4.32 -4.41 -37.38
N ILE A 135 -3.96 -3.30 -38.02
CA ILE A 135 -4.24 -1.96 -37.49
C ILE A 135 -5.75 -1.70 -37.40
N LYS A 136 -6.53 -2.08 -38.43
CA LYS A 136 -7.98 -1.94 -38.44
C LYS A 136 -8.64 -2.73 -37.31
N ARG A 137 -8.24 -3.99 -37.10
CA ARG A 137 -8.75 -4.83 -36.00
C ARG A 137 -8.38 -4.27 -34.64
N GLY A 138 -7.13 -3.82 -34.47
CA GLY A 138 -6.67 -3.14 -33.25
C GLY A 138 -7.46 -1.87 -32.96
N GLY A 139 -7.79 -1.08 -34.00
CA GLY A 139 -8.63 0.11 -33.91
C GLY A 139 -10.03 -0.21 -33.38
N TRP A 140 -10.72 -1.18 -33.98
CA TRP A 140 -12.04 -1.62 -33.51
C TRP A 140 -12.03 -2.14 -32.08
N LEU A 141 -11.01 -2.93 -31.73
CA LEU A 141 -10.85 -3.45 -30.38
C LEU A 141 -10.60 -2.33 -29.37
N SER A 142 -9.79 -1.32 -29.72
CA SER A 142 -9.53 -0.15 -28.88
C SER A 142 -10.80 0.66 -28.64
N VAL A 143 -11.65 0.84 -29.66
CA VAL A 143 -12.95 1.52 -29.51
C VAL A 143 -13.85 0.74 -28.57
N PHE A 144 -13.97 -0.58 -28.76
CA PHE A 144 -14.80 -1.44 -27.92
C PHE A 144 -14.34 -1.43 -26.45
N VAL A 145 -13.07 -1.73 -26.20
CA VAL A 145 -12.49 -1.73 -24.85
C VAL A 145 -12.62 -0.34 -24.21
N GLY A 146 -12.30 0.71 -24.95
CA GLY A 146 -12.41 2.09 -24.47
C GLY A 146 -13.84 2.46 -24.08
N ALA A 147 -14.84 2.08 -24.89
CA ALA A 147 -16.25 2.32 -24.58
C ALA A 147 -16.68 1.59 -23.30
N CYS A 148 -16.29 0.32 -23.13
CA CYS A 148 -16.57 -0.43 -21.90
C CYS A 148 -15.89 0.19 -20.66
N LEU A 149 -14.63 0.64 -20.78
CA LEU A 149 -13.92 1.34 -19.71
C LEU A 149 -14.59 2.67 -19.36
N LEU A 150 -15.04 3.43 -20.36
CA LEU A 150 -15.71 4.71 -20.16
C LEU A 150 -17.05 4.53 -19.44
N VAL A 151 -17.88 3.58 -19.89
CA VAL A 151 -19.17 3.28 -19.27
C VAL A 151 -18.99 2.84 -17.82
N THR A 152 -18.07 1.91 -17.55
CA THR A 152 -17.80 1.45 -16.18
C THR A 152 -17.22 2.56 -15.30
N ALA A 153 -16.33 3.41 -15.81
CA ALA A 153 -15.80 4.56 -15.08
C ALA A 153 -16.88 5.58 -14.71
N LEU A 154 -17.72 5.96 -15.68
CA LEU A 154 -18.83 6.89 -15.44
C LEU A 154 -19.85 6.31 -14.46
N TRP A 155 -20.15 5.01 -14.55
CA TRP A 155 -21.08 4.37 -13.61
C TRP A 155 -20.52 4.36 -12.18
N MET A 156 -19.23 4.03 -12.03
CA MET A 156 -18.55 4.08 -10.71
C MET A 156 -18.57 5.47 -10.07
N LEU A 157 -18.61 6.54 -10.86
CA LEU A 157 -18.66 7.92 -10.36
C LEU A 157 -20.04 8.37 -9.92
N ASN A 158 -21.08 7.81 -10.54
CA ASN A 158 -22.46 8.21 -10.28
C ASN A 158 -23.19 7.31 -9.27
N THR A 159 -22.64 6.13 -8.96
CA THR A 159 -23.26 5.23 -7.98
C THR A 159 -22.88 5.56 -6.54
N GLN A 160 -23.87 5.57 -5.65
CA GLN A 160 -23.69 5.65 -4.19
C GLN A 160 -23.59 4.28 -3.53
N ASP A 161 -23.94 3.20 -4.25
CA ASP A 161 -23.87 1.83 -3.75
C ASP A 161 -22.42 1.33 -3.76
N ILE A 162 -21.89 1.06 -2.57
CA ILE A 162 -20.51 0.60 -2.34
C ILE A 162 -20.28 -0.80 -2.95
N ASN A 163 -21.23 -1.72 -2.81
CA ASN A 163 -21.09 -3.09 -3.31
C ASN A 163 -21.12 -3.13 -4.84
N LEU A 164 -22.01 -2.33 -5.44
CA LEU A 164 -22.04 -2.13 -6.88
C LEU A 164 -20.73 -1.50 -7.37
N ARG A 165 -20.22 -0.47 -6.68
CA ARG A 165 -18.95 0.18 -7.03
C ARG A 165 -17.76 -0.77 -6.99
N LEU A 166 -17.66 -1.62 -5.97
CA LEU A 166 -16.62 -2.65 -5.86
C LEU A 166 -16.72 -3.70 -6.96
N SER A 167 -17.94 -4.04 -7.38
CA SER A 167 -18.17 -5.00 -8.46
C SER A 167 -17.78 -4.38 -9.81
N LEU A 168 -18.21 -3.14 -10.08
CA LEU A 168 -17.83 -2.38 -11.26
C LEU A 168 -16.30 -2.19 -11.36
N ASP A 169 -15.63 -1.94 -10.24
CA ASP A 169 -14.17 -1.81 -10.18
C ASP A 169 -13.45 -3.12 -10.57
N LYS A 170 -13.96 -4.29 -10.15
CA LYS A 170 -13.46 -5.60 -10.62
C LYS A 170 -13.68 -5.78 -12.12
N PHE A 171 -14.88 -5.47 -12.62
CA PHE A 171 -15.17 -5.55 -14.05
C PHE A 171 -14.30 -4.59 -14.87
N HIS A 172 -14.10 -3.36 -14.39
CA HIS A 172 -13.26 -2.36 -15.03
C HIS A 172 -11.82 -2.86 -15.20
N ARG A 173 -11.24 -3.49 -14.17
CA ARG A 173 -9.91 -4.12 -14.27
C ARG A 173 -9.88 -5.29 -15.24
N LEU A 174 -10.93 -6.10 -15.31
CA LEU A 174 -11.01 -7.22 -16.26
C LEU A 174 -11.04 -6.70 -17.71
N ILE A 175 -11.81 -5.64 -17.96
CA ILE A 175 -11.84 -4.96 -19.26
C ILE A 175 -10.46 -4.34 -19.58
N ALA A 176 -9.79 -3.75 -18.60
CA ALA A 176 -8.45 -3.20 -18.77
C ALA A 176 -7.42 -4.28 -19.17
N LEU A 177 -7.53 -5.49 -18.60
CA LEU A 177 -6.72 -6.65 -19.00
C LEU A 177 -6.97 -7.04 -20.47
N LEU A 178 -8.22 -7.04 -20.94
CA LEU A 178 -8.56 -7.28 -22.36
C LEU A 178 -7.93 -6.22 -23.28
N GLY A 179 -7.72 -5.01 -22.78
CA GLY A 179 -7.04 -3.93 -23.51
C GLY A 179 -5.62 -4.27 -23.97
N ILE A 180 -4.96 -5.26 -23.37
CA ILE A 180 -3.63 -5.74 -23.79
C ILE A 180 -3.64 -6.31 -25.21
N LEU A 181 -4.79 -6.77 -25.69
CA LEU A 181 -4.93 -7.28 -27.06
C LEU A 181 -4.79 -6.17 -28.12
N VAL A 182 -4.99 -4.90 -27.77
CA VAL A 182 -4.80 -3.76 -28.70
C VAL A 182 -3.33 -3.63 -29.13
N PRO A 183 -2.34 -3.53 -28.24
CA PRO A 183 -0.94 -3.50 -28.65
C PRO A 183 -0.45 -4.79 -29.31
N VAL A 184 -1.06 -5.95 -29.03
CA VAL A 184 -0.78 -7.19 -29.79
C VAL A 184 -1.09 -7.01 -31.27
N ALA A 185 -2.18 -6.31 -31.62
CA ALA A 185 -2.49 -6.04 -33.02
C ALA A 185 -1.41 -5.16 -33.69
N PHE A 186 -0.87 -4.16 -32.99
CA PHE A 186 0.27 -3.37 -33.50
C PHE A 186 1.53 -4.23 -33.67
N LEU A 187 1.82 -5.11 -32.72
CA LEU A 187 2.94 -6.03 -32.79
C LEU A 187 2.85 -6.93 -34.04
N MET A 188 1.66 -7.46 -34.32
CA MET A 188 1.42 -8.30 -35.50
C MET A 188 1.59 -7.53 -36.81
N ASP A 189 1.15 -6.27 -36.88
CA ASP A 189 1.37 -5.42 -38.05
C ASP A 189 2.88 -5.19 -38.27
N LEU A 190 3.60 -4.78 -37.23
CA LEU A 190 5.05 -4.53 -37.30
C LEU A 190 5.84 -5.78 -37.70
N LEU A 191 5.49 -6.95 -37.16
CA LEU A 191 6.09 -8.24 -37.55
C LEU A 191 5.84 -8.57 -39.03
N THR A 192 4.62 -8.29 -39.52
CA THR A 192 4.28 -8.48 -40.93
C THR A 192 5.11 -7.55 -41.82
N GLN A 193 5.27 -6.28 -41.44
CA GLN A 193 6.12 -5.33 -42.16
C GLN A 193 7.60 -5.75 -42.15
N LEU A 194 8.12 -6.20 -41.00
CA LEU A 194 9.51 -6.65 -40.89
C LEU A 194 9.82 -7.81 -41.85
N LYS A 195 8.89 -8.76 -42.01
CA LYS A 195 9.02 -9.90 -42.93
C LYS A 195 9.07 -9.48 -44.39
N SER A 196 8.41 -8.38 -44.76
CA SER A 196 8.40 -7.84 -46.13
C SER A 196 9.66 -7.04 -46.52
N LEU A 197 10.57 -6.78 -45.58
CA LEU A 197 11.81 -6.04 -45.85
C LEU A 197 12.93 -6.96 -46.29
N ASN A 198 13.69 -6.54 -47.31
CA ASN A 198 14.97 -7.13 -47.68
C ASN A 198 15.95 -7.08 -46.50
N ASN A 199 16.98 -7.94 -46.53
CA ASN A 199 17.95 -8.11 -45.42
C ASN A 199 18.92 -6.93 -45.20
N GLU A 200 18.67 -5.77 -45.81
CA GLU A 200 19.49 -4.57 -45.63
C GLU A 200 19.32 -3.99 -44.22
N ARG A 201 20.43 -3.96 -43.46
CA ARG A 201 20.53 -3.31 -42.15
C ARG A 201 21.07 -1.89 -42.30
N GLU A 202 20.81 -1.03 -41.33
CA GLU A 202 21.47 0.28 -41.27
C GLU A 202 22.99 0.07 -41.18
N THR A 203 23.76 0.87 -41.92
CA THR A 203 25.23 0.72 -42.01
C THR A 203 25.97 1.04 -40.70
N LYS A 204 25.29 1.66 -39.72
CA LYS A 204 25.81 1.85 -38.36
C LYS A 204 24.73 1.51 -37.32
N PRO A 205 24.98 0.55 -36.41
CA PRO A 205 24.08 0.31 -35.29
C PRO A 205 24.03 1.54 -34.39
N ILE A 206 22.82 2.04 -34.12
CA ILE A 206 22.62 3.19 -33.25
C ILE A 206 22.74 2.70 -31.80
N ILE A 207 23.92 2.89 -31.20
CA ILE A 207 24.26 2.49 -29.81
C ILE A 207 23.14 2.81 -28.81
N LEU A 208 22.51 3.97 -28.95
CA LEU A 208 21.39 4.40 -28.10
C LEU A 208 20.19 3.44 -28.14
N ARG A 209 19.82 2.87 -29.30
CA ARG A 209 18.67 1.95 -29.41
C ARG A 209 18.91 0.66 -28.64
N GLU A 210 20.11 0.09 -28.76
CA GLU A 210 20.47 -1.14 -28.06
C GLU A 210 20.63 -0.89 -26.54
N ALA A 211 21.23 0.24 -26.16
CA ALA A 211 21.31 0.65 -24.75
C ALA A 211 19.92 0.78 -24.11
N LEU A 212 18.94 1.36 -24.82
CA LEU A 212 17.56 1.47 -24.35
C LEU A 212 16.90 0.08 -24.18
N LYS A 213 17.16 -0.88 -25.08
CA LYS A 213 16.64 -2.26 -24.94
C LYS A 213 17.20 -2.93 -23.69
N VAL A 214 18.52 -2.83 -23.47
CA VAL A 214 19.19 -3.38 -22.29
C VAL A 214 18.66 -2.74 -21.02
N ALA A 215 18.51 -1.41 -20.99
CA ALA A 215 17.95 -0.68 -19.86
C ALA A 215 16.52 -1.13 -19.54
N ALA A 216 15.69 -1.35 -20.55
CA ALA A 216 14.33 -1.88 -20.37
C ALA A 216 14.35 -3.28 -19.73
N ILE A 217 15.19 -4.20 -20.22
CA ILE A 217 15.31 -5.56 -19.67
C ILE A 217 15.74 -5.52 -18.21
N ILE A 218 16.81 -4.78 -17.90
CA ILE A 218 17.33 -4.67 -16.53
C ILE A 218 16.27 -4.08 -15.59
N SER A 219 15.60 -3.01 -16.03
CA SER A 219 14.57 -2.34 -15.22
C SER A 219 13.38 -3.26 -14.94
N ILE A 220 12.95 -4.06 -15.91
CA ILE A 220 11.84 -5.02 -15.72
C ILE A 220 12.25 -6.18 -14.83
N LEU A 221 13.46 -6.72 -15.02
CA LEU A 221 13.96 -7.80 -14.17
C LEU A 221 14.09 -7.36 -12.72
N PHE A 222 14.59 -6.15 -12.47
CA PHE A 222 14.79 -5.65 -11.12
C PHE A 222 13.48 -5.14 -10.49
N PHE A 223 12.85 -4.14 -11.10
CA PHE A 223 11.66 -3.50 -10.52
C PHE A 223 10.39 -4.32 -10.74
N GLY A 224 10.26 -5.01 -11.88
CA GLY A 224 9.12 -5.90 -12.12
C GLY A 224 9.11 -7.11 -11.19
N MET A 225 10.27 -7.73 -10.93
CA MET A 225 10.35 -8.83 -9.96
C MET A 225 10.09 -8.35 -8.52
N SER A 226 10.59 -7.17 -8.16
CA SER A 226 10.27 -6.52 -6.88
C SER A 226 8.76 -6.30 -6.74
N PHE A 227 8.12 -5.72 -7.75
CA PHE A 227 6.70 -5.43 -7.79
C PHE A 227 5.82 -6.68 -7.72
N VAL A 228 6.12 -7.70 -8.55
CA VAL A 228 5.40 -8.98 -8.50
C VAL A 228 5.62 -9.69 -7.18
N GLY A 229 6.85 -9.68 -6.66
CA GLY A 229 7.19 -10.30 -5.38
C GLY A 229 6.43 -9.68 -4.20
N GLU A 230 6.38 -8.35 -4.12
CA GLU A 230 5.60 -7.64 -3.10
C GLU A 230 4.10 -7.85 -3.29
N SER A 231 3.61 -7.81 -4.53
CA SER A 231 2.21 -8.07 -4.86
C SER A 231 1.77 -9.48 -4.46
N TYR A 232 2.62 -10.47 -4.70
CA TYR A 232 2.38 -11.86 -4.30
C TYR A 232 2.30 -11.99 -2.76
N ARG A 233 3.20 -11.30 -2.04
CA ARG A 233 3.20 -11.21 -0.56
C ARG A 233 1.95 -10.50 -0.02
N SER A 234 1.46 -9.50 -0.74
CA SER A 234 0.29 -8.68 -0.37
C SER A 234 -1.05 -9.36 -0.68
N GLY A 235 -1.10 -10.16 -1.74
CA GLY A 235 -2.36 -10.53 -2.41
C GLY A 235 -2.99 -11.87 -2.09
N THR A 236 -2.20 -12.85 -1.64
CA THR A 236 -2.63 -14.26 -1.67
C THR A 236 -3.11 -14.81 -0.34
N GLY A 237 -3.18 -13.98 0.73
CA GLY A 237 -3.60 -14.46 2.06
C GLY A 237 -2.73 -15.59 2.64
N ARG A 238 -1.56 -15.86 2.04
CA ARG A 238 -0.58 -16.85 2.55
C ARG A 238 0.51 -16.13 3.33
N ALA A 239 0.75 -16.67 4.54
CA ALA A 239 1.84 -16.46 5.49
C ALA A 239 2.58 -15.12 5.41
N PHE A 240 2.44 -14.30 6.45
CA PHE A 240 3.40 -13.25 6.77
C PHE A 240 4.85 -13.77 6.57
N ILE A 241 5.59 -13.18 5.63
CA ILE A 241 7.00 -13.48 5.39
C ILE A 241 7.82 -12.37 6.07
N PRO A 242 8.46 -12.65 7.22
CA PRO A 242 9.26 -11.65 7.92
C PRO A 242 10.44 -11.19 7.06
N THR A 243 10.76 -9.90 7.10
CA THR A 243 12.02 -9.38 6.53
C THR A 243 13.22 -9.96 7.28
N MET A 244 14.41 -9.94 6.67
CA MET A 244 15.64 -10.38 7.35
C MET A 244 15.91 -9.60 8.65
N LYS A 245 15.53 -8.31 8.69
CA LYS A 245 15.60 -7.50 9.91
C LYS A 245 14.71 -8.09 11.01
N VAL A 246 13.46 -8.40 10.69
CA VAL A 246 12.49 -8.98 11.62
C VAL A 246 12.93 -10.37 12.07
N LEU A 247 13.47 -11.20 11.16
CA LEU A 247 14.03 -12.50 11.52
C LEU A 247 15.22 -12.38 12.48
N LYS A 248 16.12 -11.42 12.24
CA LYS A 248 17.24 -11.14 13.15
C LYS A 248 16.75 -10.71 14.52
N GLN A 249 15.78 -9.81 14.59
CA GLN A 249 15.14 -9.38 15.84
C GLN A 249 14.42 -10.55 16.54
N ALA A 250 13.71 -11.39 15.79
CA ALA A 250 13.05 -12.58 16.32
C ALA A 250 14.07 -13.60 16.88
N ALA A 251 15.23 -13.75 16.25
CA ALA A 251 16.31 -14.56 16.76
C ALA A 251 16.92 -13.95 18.03
N GLU A 252 17.17 -12.64 18.03
CA GLU A 252 17.74 -11.90 19.16
C GLU A 252 16.86 -11.97 20.41
N PHE A 253 15.56 -11.73 20.28
CA PHE A 253 14.66 -11.63 21.44
C PHE A 253 14.16 -12.99 21.94
N GLY A 254 14.24 -14.03 21.12
CA GLY A 254 13.76 -15.38 21.43
C GLY A 254 12.23 -15.48 21.60
N PRO A 255 11.58 -16.58 21.20
CA PRO A 255 10.15 -16.74 21.38
C PRO A 255 9.86 -17.05 22.84
N ARG A 256 8.80 -16.45 23.41
CA ARG A 256 8.34 -16.75 24.76
C ARG A 256 6.87 -17.12 24.76
N ASN A 257 6.50 -17.96 25.72
CA ASN A 257 5.13 -18.37 25.99
C ASN A 257 4.84 -18.16 27.47
N TYR A 258 3.65 -17.67 27.79
CA TYR A 258 3.06 -17.73 29.11
C TYR A 258 1.90 -18.73 29.04
N VAL A 259 1.77 -19.58 30.06
CA VAL A 259 0.70 -20.57 30.19
C VAL A 259 0.06 -20.34 31.54
N ASN A 260 -1.26 -20.11 31.57
CA ASN A 260 -2.00 -19.93 32.82
C ASN A 260 -2.36 -21.28 33.46
N ASP A 261 -2.96 -21.25 34.66
CA ASP A 261 -3.38 -22.45 35.40
C ASP A 261 -4.45 -23.28 34.66
N LYS A 262 -5.11 -22.71 33.65
CA LYS A 262 -6.11 -23.39 32.79
C LYS A 262 -5.49 -24.03 31.54
N GLY A 263 -4.19 -23.83 31.30
CA GLY A 263 -3.49 -24.30 30.10
C GLY A 263 -3.61 -23.37 28.89
N ASP A 264 -4.28 -22.21 29.01
CA ASP A 264 -4.34 -21.22 27.94
C ASP A 264 -2.96 -20.58 27.74
N THR A 265 -2.58 -20.35 26.48
CA THR A 265 -1.24 -19.91 26.13
C THR A 265 -1.23 -18.54 25.45
N LEU A 266 -0.40 -17.63 25.95
CA LEU A 266 -0.01 -16.40 25.25
C LEU A 266 1.40 -16.52 24.69
N ARG A 267 1.53 -16.42 23.37
CA ARG A 267 2.82 -16.23 22.71
C ARG A 267 3.20 -14.76 22.77
N TYR A 268 4.44 -14.44 23.10
CA TYR A 268 4.90 -13.05 23.15
C TYR A 268 6.40 -12.93 22.88
N ARG A 269 6.83 -11.68 22.66
CA ARG A 269 8.23 -11.25 22.70
C ARG A 269 8.42 -10.29 23.85
N LEU A 270 9.57 -10.41 24.53
CA LEU A 270 10.00 -9.47 25.55
C LEU A 270 11.34 -8.90 25.13
N VAL A 271 11.39 -7.59 24.96
CA VAL A 271 12.60 -6.87 24.59
C VAL A 271 13.11 -6.13 25.83
N PRO A 272 14.32 -6.47 26.33
CA PRO A 272 14.92 -5.74 27.44
C PRO A 272 15.49 -4.39 26.98
N PRO A 273 15.75 -3.44 27.91
CA PRO A 273 16.56 -2.27 27.60
C PRO A 273 17.97 -2.69 27.14
N LEU A 274 18.60 -1.89 26.26
CA LEU A 274 19.87 -2.24 25.59
C LEU A 274 21.00 -2.65 26.55
N SER A 275 21.05 -2.04 27.74
CA SER A 275 22.02 -2.33 28.79
C SER A 275 21.28 -2.62 30.10
N TYR A 276 20.50 -3.69 30.10
CA TYR A 276 19.72 -4.11 31.27
C TYR A 276 20.63 -4.40 32.47
N ASP A 277 20.36 -3.69 33.57
CA ASP A 277 21.00 -3.83 34.87
C ASP A 277 19.95 -4.24 35.89
N SER A 278 20.04 -5.46 36.42
CA SER A 278 19.05 -6.00 37.35
C SER A 278 18.95 -5.21 38.67
N THR A 279 19.92 -4.35 38.99
CA THR A 279 19.86 -3.48 40.18
C THR A 279 18.99 -2.24 39.98
N LYS A 280 18.63 -1.92 38.72
CA LYS A 280 17.80 -0.76 38.35
C LYS A 280 16.40 -1.19 37.96
N LYS A 281 15.42 -0.34 38.28
CA LYS A 281 14.02 -0.54 37.89
C LYS A 281 13.71 0.20 36.58
N TYR A 282 13.15 -0.53 35.62
CA TYR A 282 12.83 -0.01 34.27
C TYR A 282 11.33 -0.02 34.00
N PRO A 283 10.78 0.96 33.26
CA PRO A 283 9.40 0.93 32.78
C PRO A 283 9.09 -0.31 31.94
N LEU A 284 7.80 -0.60 31.79
CA LEU A 284 7.29 -1.60 30.86
C LEU A 284 6.34 -0.94 29.86
N ILE A 285 6.61 -1.10 28.56
CA ILE A 285 5.69 -0.75 27.47
C ILE A 285 5.03 -2.03 26.97
N VAL A 286 3.70 -2.11 27.08
CA VAL A 286 2.89 -3.14 26.45
C VAL A 286 2.50 -2.65 25.05
N CYS A 287 3.10 -3.26 24.03
CA CYS A 287 2.98 -2.89 22.63
C CYS A 287 1.98 -3.81 21.91
N LEU A 288 0.78 -3.31 21.66
CA LEU A 288 -0.32 -4.07 21.06
C LEU A 288 -0.39 -3.79 19.54
N HIS A 289 -0.22 -4.85 18.74
CA HIS A 289 -0.22 -4.74 17.28
C HIS A 289 -1.62 -4.57 16.68
N HIS A 290 -1.71 -4.10 15.44
CA HIS A 290 -2.97 -4.04 14.70
C HIS A 290 -3.47 -5.44 14.26
N GLY A 291 -4.75 -5.55 13.91
CA GLY A 291 -5.40 -6.85 13.60
C GLY A 291 -4.82 -7.59 12.39
N GLY A 292 -4.13 -6.87 11.49
CA GLY A 292 -3.42 -7.49 10.35
C GLY A 292 -2.22 -8.36 10.75
N ALA A 293 -1.79 -8.28 12.02
CA ALA A 293 -0.71 -9.08 12.57
C ALA A 293 -1.20 -10.18 13.54
N HIS A 294 -2.49 -10.48 13.58
CA HIS A 294 -2.97 -11.70 14.26
C HIS A 294 -2.31 -12.94 13.64
N GLY A 295 -1.94 -13.94 14.45
CA GLY A 295 -1.26 -15.13 13.95
C GLY A 295 -0.75 -16.07 15.04
N LYS A 296 0.08 -17.05 14.64
CA LYS A 296 0.62 -18.08 15.55
C LYS A 296 2.16 -18.22 15.51
N ASP A 297 2.84 -17.53 14.59
CA ASP A 297 4.29 -17.65 14.37
C ASP A 297 5.16 -16.99 15.45
N ASN A 298 4.58 -16.13 16.30
CA ASN A 298 5.33 -15.35 17.29
C ASN A 298 6.41 -14.45 16.65
N VAL A 299 6.27 -14.02 15.40
CA VAL A 299 7.24 -13.16 14.70
C VAL A 299 6.57 -11.89 14.19
N ARG A 300 5.38 -11.99 13.59
CA ARG A 300 4.76 -10.88 12.85
C ARG A 300 4.43 -9.64 13.68
N GLN A 301 4.26 -9.79 15.00
CA GLN A 301 4.06 -8.65 15.89
C GLN A 301 5.31 -7.74 15.99
N LEU A 302 6.51 -8.24 15.67
CA LEU A 302 7.73 -7.42 15.61
C LEU A 302 7.76 -6.49 14.40
N ALA A 303 7.05 -6.85 13.33
CA ALA A 303 6.97 -6.09 12.09
C ALA A 303 5.79 -5.11 12.07
N ALA A 304 4.82 -5.31 12.97
CA ALA A 304 3.59 -4.55 13.01
C ALA A 304 3.74 -3.32 13.89
N ASP A 305 3.31 -2.16 13.40
CA ASP A 305 3.31 -0.94 14.21
C ASP A 305 2.48 -1.15 15.50
N PRO A 306 2.92 -0.60 16.65
CA PRO A 306 4.03 0.37 16.79
C PRO A 306 5.41 -0.27 17.05
N ALA A 307 5.57 -1.59 16.92
CA ALA A 307 6.81 -2.27 17.29
C ALA A 307 8.07 -1.74 16.56
N PRO A 308 8.09 -1.54 15.22
CA PRO A 308 9.29 -1.03 14.53
C PRO A 308 9.80 0.31 15.07
N PHE A 309 8.90 1.19 15.50
CA PHE A 309 9.24 2.46 16.13
C PHE A 309 9.87 2.28 17.51
N LEU A 310 9.22 1.49 18.37
CA LEU A 310 9.72 1.21 19.72
C LEU A 310 11.06 0.44 19.69
N LEU A 311 11.31 -0.35 18.65
CA LEU A 311 12.53 -1.11 18.45
C LEU A 311 13.66 -0.32 17.77
N SER A 312 13.43 0.94 17.39
CA SER A 312 14.48 1.78 16.80
C SER A 312 15.56 2.14 17.83
N ASP A 313 16.81 2.25 17.37
CA ASP A 313 17.94 2.56 18.25
C ASP A 313 17.79 3.93 18.92
N SER A 314 17.18 4.90 18.21
CA SER A 314 16.92 6.24 18.76
C SER A 314 15.96 6.20 19.94
N VAL A 315 14.89 5.40 19.86
CA VAL A 315 13.93 5.23 20.95
C VAL A 315 14.54 4.40 22.08
N ARG A 316 15.11 3.23 21.76
CA ARG A 316 15.67 2.32 22.78
C ARG A 316 16.85 2.93 23.54
N GLY A 317 17.69 3.72 22.87
CA GLY A 317 18.84 4.39 23.47
C GLY A 317 18.45 5.53 24.42
N LYS A 318 17.40 6.29 24.06
CA LYS A 318 16.95 7.44 24.87
C LYS A 318 15.97 7.05 25.99
N TYR A 319 15.17 6.00 25.77
CA TYR A 319 14.08 5.60 26.65
C TYR A 319 14.20 4.12 27.02
N PRO A 320 15.11 3.77 27.96
CA PRO A 320 15.33 2.39 28.35
C PRO A 320 14.11 1.84 29.07
N ALA A 321 13.46 0.83 28.48
CA ALA A 321 12.31 0.13 29.04
C ALA A 321 12.29 -1.32 28.56
N PHE A 322 11.55 -2.16 29.28
CA PHE A 322 11.06 -3.42 28.75
C PHE A 322 9.94 -3.15 27.75
N ILE A 323 9.89 -3.93 26.67
CA ILE A 323 8.77 -3.91 25.72
C ILE A 323 8.17 -5.31 25.64
N LEU A 324 6.94 -5.45 26.12
CA LEU A 324 6.14 -6.67 26.00
C LEU A 324 5.30 -6.58 24.73
N MET A 325 5.50 -7.52 23.81
CA MET A 325 4.78 -7.62 22.54
C MET A 325 3.98 -8.93 22.51
N PRO A 326 2.76 -8.94 23.06
CA PRO A 326 1.88 -10.10 23.00
C PRO A 326 1.47 -10.37 21.54
N HIS A 327 1.38 -11.66 21.17
CA HIS A 327 0.91 -12.08 19.85
C HIS A 327 -0.53 -12.57 19.94
N CYS A 328 -1.46 -11.77 19.42
CA CYS A 328 -2.86 -12.15 19.41
C CYS A 328 -3.13 -13.19 18.30
N PRO A 329 -3.81 -14.31 18.59
CA PRO A 329 -4.13 -15.32 17.60
C PRO A 329 -5.23 -14.86 16.63
N GLU A 330 -5.29 -15.49 15.47
CA GLU A 330 -6.40 -15.30 14.53
C GLU A 330 -7.74 -15.66 15.20
N GLY A 331 -8.76 -14.83 14.96
CA GLY A 331 -10.09 -15.02 15.55
C GLY A 331 -10.24 -14.53 16.99
N ALA A 332 -9.23 -13.87 17.57
CA ALA A 332 -9.30 -13.24 18.88
C ALA A 332 -8.99 -11.73 18.81
N GLY A 333 -9.13 -11.03 19.93
CA GLY A 333 -8.74 -9.64 20.11
C GLY A 333 -8.00 -9.42 21.42
N PHE A 334 -7.35 -8.26 21.56
CA PHE A 334 -6.75 -7.85 22.83
C PHE A 334 -7.78 -7.42 23.88
N GLY A 335 -9.05 -7.23 23.52
CA GLY A 335 -10.02 -6.53 24.36
C GLY A 335 -10.88 -5.55 23.59
N GLY A 336 -12.15 -5.40 23.99
CA GLY A 336 -13.01 -4.28 23.59
C GLY A 336 -13.66 -4.41 22.21
N ILE A 337 -13.62 -5.59 21.59
CA ILE A 337 -14.32 -5.89 20.34
C ILE A 337 -15.28 -7.05 20.58
N SER A 338 -16.57 -6.77 20.80
CA SER A 338 -17.57 -7.76 21.22
C SER A 338 -17.73 -9.00 20.32
N ALA A 339 -17.27 -8.92 19.08
CA ALA A 339 -17.35 -10.02 18.11
C ALA A 339 -16.25 -11.08 18.27
N TYR A 340 -15.24 -10.83 19.12
CA TYR A 340 -14.08 -11.71 19.28
C TYR A 340 -13.83 -12.04 20.77
N PRO A 341 -13.32 -13.25 21.07
CA PRO A 341 -12.79 -13.56 22.39
C PRO A 341 -11.57 -12.70 22.71
N ASP A 342 -11.47 -12.26 23.96
CA ASP A 342 -10.37 -11.42 24.44
C ASP A 342 -9.23 -12.25 25.02
N ILE A 343 -7.99 -11.82 24.77
CA ILE A 343 -6.77 -12.39 25.39
C ILE A 343 -6.21 -11.54 26.53
N ASP A 344 -6.95 -10.51 26.97
CA ASP A 344 -6.53 -9.49 27.94
C ASP A 344 -5.99 -10.10 29.24
N THR A 345 -6.69 -11.10 29.78
CA THR A 345 -6.36 -11.79 31.03
C THR A 345 -4.97 -12.43 30.94
N LEU A 346 -4.66 -13.10 29.82
CA LEU A 346 -3.33 -13.68 29.62
C LEU A 346 -2.24 -12.63 29.54
N VAL A 347 -2.54 -11.45 28.97
CA VAL A 347 -1.59 -10.34 28.91
C VAL A 347 -1.34 -9.78 30.32
N PHE A 348 -2.38 -9.55 31.12
CA PHE A 348 -2.25 -9.05 32.50
C PHE A 348 -1.49 -10.02 33.41
N GLU A 349 -1.78 -11.32 33.30
CA GLU A 349 -1.05 -12.35 34.04
C GLU A 349 0.43 -12.45 33.60
N THR A 350 0.69 -12.30 32.31
CA THR A 350 2.06 -12.24 31.78
C THR A 350 2.82 -11.04 32.34
N ILE A 351 2.20 -9.85 32.39
CA ILE A 351 2.79 -8.65 33.01
C ILE A 351 3.19 -8.94 34.46
N THR A 352 2.26 -9.47 35.25
CA THR A 352 2.49 -9.80 36.68
C THR A 352 3.60 -10.85 36.85
N THR A 353 3.70 -11.80 35.93
CA THR A 353 4.76 -12.83 35.92
C THR A 353 6.12 -12.21 35.62
N LEU A 354 6.19 -11.32 34.63
CA LEU A 354 7.43 -10.65 34.25
C LEU A 354 7.94 -9.71 35.35
N GLU A 355 7.05 -9.05 36.08
CA GLU A 355 7.40 -8.20 37.23
C GLU A 355 8.10 -8.97 38.36
N LYS A 356 7.81 -10.26 38.51
CA LYS A 356 8.49 -11.15 39.46
C LYS A 356 9.86 -11.62 38.96
N GLN A 357 10.05 -11.68 37.64
CA GLN A 357 11.26 -12.21 36.99
C GLN A 357 12.30 -11.14 36.67
N TYR A 358 11.86 -9.90 36.44
CA TYR A 358 12.69 -8.80 35.96
C TYR A 358 12.54 -7.57 36.86
N SER A 359 13.53 -6.69 36.83
CA SER A 359 13.49 -5.42 37.54
C SER A 359 12.61 -4.40 36.81
N ILE A 360 11.32 -4.71 36.70
CA ILE A 360 10.28 -3.85 36.16
C ILE A 360 9.78 -2.91 37.26
N ASP A 361 9.62 -1.64 36.91
CA ASP A 361 9.01 -0.60 37.72
C ASP A 361 7.48 -0.65 37.57
N THR A 362 6.81 -1.19 38.58
CA THR A 362 5.34 -1.36 38.57
C THR A 362 4.58 -0.02 38.56
N SER A 363 5.23 1.08 38.94
CA SER A 363 4.64 2.41 38.85
C SER A 363 4.74 3.05 37.46
N ARG A 364 5.44 2.40 36.51
CA ARG A 364 5.67 2.91 35.15
C ARG A 364 5.36 1.85 34.10
N ARG A 365 4.10 1.41 34.10
CA ARG A 365 3.54 0.50 33.09
C ARG A 365 2.74 1.30 32.09
N TYR A 366 3.05 1.14 30.82
CA TYR A 366 2.44 1.87 29.72
C TYR A 366 1.77 0.90 28.76
N VAL A 367 0.66 1.30 28.14
CA VAL A 367 0.06 0.55 27.04
C VAL A 367 -0.03 1.43 25.79
N MET A 368 0.37 0.89 24.65
CA MET A 368 0.31 1.56 23.36
C MET A 368 -0.13 0.56 22.29
N GLY A 369 -1.06 0.96 21.42
CA GLY A 369 -1.50 0.09 20.35
C GLY A 369 -2.30 0.78 19.27
N ILE A 370 -2.31 0.14 18.09
CA ILE A 370 -2.91 0.67 16.87
C ILE A 370 -4.08 -0.20 16.42
N SER A 371 -5.18 0.42 15.99
CA SER A 371 -6.35 -0.27 15.43
C SER A 371 -6.85 -1.33 16.42
N GLY A 372 -6.80 -2.64 16.10
CA GLY A 372 -7.05 -3.73 17.07
C GLY A 372 -6.29 -3.59 18.40
N GLY A 373 -5.03 -3.16 18.38
CA GLY A 373 -4.27 -2.82 19.57
C GLY A 373 -4.69 -1.50 20.23
N GLY A 374 -5.30 -0.59 19.47
CA GLY A 374 -5.93 0.64 19.97
C GLY A 374 -7.22 0.34 20.74
N TYR A 375 -8.05 -0.59 20.26
CA TYR A 375 -9.16 -1.17 21.03
C TYR A 375 -8.64 -1.79 22.33
N GLY A 376 -7.61 -2.63 22.23
CA GLY A 376 -6.94 -3.21 23.40
C GLY A 376 -6.41 -2.17 24.39
N SER A 377 -5.82 -1.08 23.91
CA SER A 377 -5.30 -0.01 24.77
C SER A 377 -6.41 0.68 25.56
N TRP A 378 -7.53 1.01 24.90
CA TRP A 378 -8.72 1.55 25.58
C TRP A 378 -9.32 0.55 26.57
N HIS A 379 -9.42 -0.72 26.17
CA HIS A 379 -9.94 -1.80 27.01
C HIS A 379 -9.10 -1.99 28.28
N PHE A 380 -7.77 -2.05 28.13
CA PHE A 380 -6.84 -2.30 29.23
C PHE A 380 -6.97 -1.27 30.34
N ILE A 381 -6.98 0.02 29.99
CA ILE A 381 -7.14 1.08 30.98
C ILE A 381 -8.57 1.16 31.53
N SER A 382 -9.59 0.69 30.79
CA SER A 382 -10.99 0.71 31.25
C SER A 382 -11.28 -0.41 32.26
N THR A 383 -10.63 -1.56 32.10
CA THR A 383 -10.83 -2.75 32.96
C THR A 383 -9.81 -2.84 34.10
N ARG A 384 -8.63 -2.24 33.92
CA ARG A 384 -7.52 -2.20 34.89
C ARG A 384 -6.86 -0.81 34.92
N PRO A 385 -7.59 0.28 35.24
CA PRO A 385 -7.02 1.63 35.27
C PRO A 385 -5.82 1.73 36.22
N GLU A 386 -5.89 1.02 37.35
CA GLU A 386 -4.84 0.95 38.37
C GLU A 386 -3.62 0.10 37.96
N MET A 387 -3.56 -0.43 36.74
CA MET A 387 -2.37 -1.16 36.27
C MET A 387 -1.46 -0.27 35.42
N PHE A 388 -1.98 0.81 34.82
CA PHE A 388 -1.24 1.57 33.81
C PHE A 388 -1.02 3.02 34.25
N ALA A 389 0.24 3.43 34.23
CA ALA A 389 0.66 4.80 34.46
C ALA A 389 0.34 5.73 33.27
N ALA A 390 0.17 5.18 32.07
CA ALA A 390 -0.25 5.93 30.88
C ALA A 390 -0.73 5.03 29.75
N ALA A 391 -1.51 5.60 28.83
CA ALA A 391 -1.91 4.94 27.59
C ALA A 391 -1.80 5.83 26.36
N ILE A 392 -1.46 5.18 25.23
CA ILE A 392 -1.48 5.77 23.88
C ILE A 392 -2.36 4.90 22.96
N PRO A 393 -3.70 5.09 22.97
CA PRO A 393 -4.60 4.44 22.03
C PRO A 393 -4.55 5.14 20.66
N ILE A 394 -4.35 4.38 19.59
CA ILE A 394 -4.21 4.91 18.22
C ILE A 394 -5.26 4.26 17.30
N CYS A 395 -6.11 5.06 16.66
CA CYS A 395 -7.17 4.63 15.74
C CYS A 395 -8.02 3.45 16.26
N GLY A 396 -8.32 3.45 17.55
CA GLY A 396 -9.18 2.46 18.21
C GLY A 396 -10.48 3.08 18.73
N LEU A 397 -11.39 2.23 19.20
CA LEU A 397 -12.64 2.64 19.84
C LEU A 397 -12.70 2.03 21.24
N GLY A 398 -13.04 2.86 22.23
CA GLY A 398 -13.35 2.44 23.60
C GLY A 398 -14.84 2.60 23.90
N ASP A 399 -15.30 2.09 25.05
CA ASP A 399 -16.67 2.28 25.52
C ASP A 399 -16.76 3.48 26.49
N PRO A 400 -17.44 4.59 26.09
CA PRO A 400 -17.58 5.78 26.92
C PRO A 400 -18.20 5.55 28.29
N LYS A 401 -18.90 4.43 28.51
CA LYS A 401 -19.45 4.06 29.83
C LYS A 401 -18.37 3.88 30.90
N PHE A 402 -17.13 3.55 30.50
CA PHE A 402 -16.01 3.40 31.43
C PHE A 402 -15.24 4.70 31.68
N ALA A 403 -15.64 5.83 31.09
CA ALA A 403 -14.92 7.10 31.19
C ALA A 403 -14.62 7.57 32.63
N ASN A 404 -15.54 7.33 33.57
CA ASN A 404 -15.35 7.68 34.99
C ASN A 404 -14.15 6.96 35.64
N ARG A 405 -13.74 5.81 35.09
CA ARG A 405 -12.58 5.04 35.57
C ARG A 405 -11.25 5.56 35.04
N LEU A 406 -11.30 6.45 34.05
CA LEU A 406 -10.13 6.92 33.29
C LEU A 406 -9.73 8.35 33.66
N THR A 407 -10.34 8.93 34.69
CA THR A 407 -10.16 10.34 35.06
C THR A 407 -8.75 10.62 35.59
N THR A 408 -8.11 9.64 36.20
CA THR A 408 -6.76 9.70 36.77
C THR A 408 -5.68 9.16 35.83
N VAL A 409 -6.05 8.43 34.77
CA VAL A 409 -5.10 7.79 33.85
C VAL A 409 -4.62 8.81 32.81
N PRO A 410 -3.32 9.11 32.73
CA PRO A 410 -2.76 9.91 31.64
C PRO A 410 -2.96 9.24 30.28
N ILE A 411 -3.70 9.89 29.40
CA ILE A 411 -4.04 9.36 28.07
C ILE A 411 -3.62 10.37 27.01
N TRP A 412 -2.93 9.90 25.96
CA TRP A 412 -2.73 10.65 24.73
C TRP A 412 -3.24 9.83 23.55
N ALA A 413 -4.46 10.12 23.11
CA ALA A 413 -5.11 9.41 22.03
C ALA A 413 -4.81 10.05 20.66
N PHE A 414 -4.80 9.23 19.61
CA PHE A 414 -4.53 9.64 18.24
C PHE A 414 -5.54 9.05 17.26
N HIS A 415 -6.01 9.84 16.29
CA HIS A 415 -6.92 9.36 15.25
C HIS A 415 -6.83 10.18 13.95
N GLY A 416 -7.10 9.55 12.81
CA GLY A 416 -7.28 10.25 11.53
C GLY A 416 -8.73 10.69 11.33
N ALA A 417 -8.97 11.95 10.97
CA ALA A 417 -10.33 12.47 10.82
C ALA A 417 -11.13 11.84 9.66
N LYS A 418 -10.43 11.24 8.69
CA LYS A 418 -11.01 10.57 7.51
C LYS A 418 -10.89 9.05 7.58
N ASP A 419 -10.69 8.49 8.78
CA ASP A 419 -10.62 7.04 8.98
C ASP A 419 -11.96 6.38 8.61
N ARG A 420 -11.89 5.43 7.67
CA ARG A 420 -13.05 4.68 7.15
C ARG A 420 -13.08 3.23 7.63
N LEU A 421 -12.03 2.78 8.32
CA LEU A 421 -11.96 1.42 8.89
C LEU A 421 -12.45 1.43 10.33
N VAL A 422 -12.02 2.42 11.11
CA VAL A 422 -12.49 2.69 12.47
C VAL A 422 -12.96 4.13 12.51
N SER A 423 -14.23 4.39 12.85
CA SER A 423 -14.72 5.77 12.87
C SER A 423 -13.96 6.59 13.92
N VAL A 424 -13.51 7.78 13.51
CA VAL A 424 -12.92 8.80 14.38
C VAL A 424 -13.81 9.15 15.58
N ASP A 425 -15.13 9.01 15.42
CA ASP A 425 -16.09 9.28 16.48
C ASP A 425 -15.88 8.37 17.68
N GLY A 426 -15.34 7.15 17.50
CA GLY A 426 -14.98 6.27 18.61
C GLY A 426 -13.99 6.91 19.59
N THR A 427 -12.96 7.58 19.08
CA THR A 427 -12.00 8.30 19.93
C THR A 427 -12.56 9.63 20.42
N ARG A 428 -13.26 10.40 19.58
CA ARG A 428 -13.90 11.67 20.00
C ARG A 428 -14.87 11.44 21.16
N ASN A 429 -15.71 10.41 21.07
CA ASN A 429 -16.69 10.07 22.11
C ASN A 429 -16.01 9.69 23.43
N MET A 430 -14.95 8.87 23.39
CA MET A 430 -14.15 8.54 24.58
C MET A 430 -13.54 9.80 25.21
N VAL A 431 -12.84 10.61 24.41
CA VAL A 431 -12.19 11.84 24.89
C VAL A 431 -13.21 12.79 25.53
N ASN A 432 -14.36 12.98 24.90
CA ASN A 432 -15.44 13.84 25.41
C ASN A 432 -16.04 13.28 26.70
N ALA A 433 -16.28 11.96 26.77
CA ALA A 433 -16.81 11.33 27.97
C ALA A 433 -15.84 11.42 29.16
N ILE A 434 -14.54 11.22 28.94
CA ILE A 434 -13.52 11.35 29.99
C ILE A 434 -13.44 12.80 30.47
N LYS A 435 -13.46 13.78 29.56
CA LYS A 435 -13.51 15.20 29.93
C LYS A 435 -14.76 15.53 30.76
N LYS A 436 -15.93 15.00 30.37
CA LYS A 436 -17.18 15.16 31.10
C LYS A 436 -17.12 14.53 32.50
N ALA A 437 -16.38 13.44 32.66
CA ALA A 437 -16.12 12.79 33.94
C ALA A 437 -15.08 13.52 34.83
N GLY A 438 -14.44 14.58 34.32
CA GLY A 438 -13.43 15.36 35.03
C GLY A 438 -11.97 14.99 34.72
N GLY A 439 -11.73 14.03 33.80
CA GLY A 439 -10.40 13.67 33.34
C GLY A 439 -9.82 14.65 32.31
N LYS A 440 -8.52 14.52 32.04
CA LYS A 440 -7.77 15.44 31.14
C LYS A 440 -6.99 14.70 30.05
N PRO A 441 -7.65 13.92 29.16
CA PRO A 441 -6.97 13.23 28.08
C PRO A 441 -6.43 14.23 27.05
N LYS A 442 -5.21 13.97 26.58
CA LYS A 442 -4.68 14.58 25.35
C LYS A 442 -5.26 13.86 24.15
N TYR A 443 -5.55 14.62 23.10
CA TYR A 443 -6.06 14.07 21.84
C TYR A 443 -5.46 14.84 20.67
N THR A 444 -4.82 14.10 19.76
CA THR A 444 -4.33 14.64 18.49
C THR A 444 -5.11 14.00 17.36
N GLU A 445 -5.81 14.83 16.59
CA GLU A 445 -6.58 14.40 15.42
C GLU A 445 -5.90 14.89 14.14
N PHE A 446 -5.61 13.97 13.22
CA PHE A 446 -5.00 14.31 11.94
C PHE A 446 -6.08 14.58 10.89
N GLY A 447 -6.39 15.86 10.64
CA GLY A 447 -7.55 16.32 9.87
C GLY A 447 -7.67 15.80 8.42
N ASN A 448 -6.55 15.45 7.78
CA ASN A 448 -6.53 14.93 6.40
C ASN A 448 -6.17 13.45 6.30
N SER A 449 -5.99 12.75 7.41
CA SER A 449 -5.51 11.37 7.43
C SER A 449 -6.63 10.35 7.61
N GLY A 450 -6.48 9.19 6.97
CA GLY A 450 -7.33 8.01 7.15
C GLY A 450 -6.85 7.11 8.29
N HIS A 451 -6.97 5.79 8.15
CA HIS A 451 -6.54 4.81 9.17
C HIS A 451 -5.01 4.79 9.39
N ASP A 452 -4.25 5.13 8.35
CA ASP A 452 -2.81 4.90 8.30
C ASP A 452 -1.99 6.04 8.92
N ILE A 453 -2.17 6.29 10.22
CA ILE A 453 -1.57 7.45 10.91
C ILE A 453 -0.28 7.18 11.67
N TRP A 454 0.18 5.92 11.73
CA TRP A 454 1.30 5.53 12.60
C TRP A 454 2.57 6.34 12.36
N ARG A 455 2.92 6.68 11.11
CA ARG A 455 4.08 7.53 10.80
C ARG A 455 3.94 8.94 11.40
N TYR A 456 2.73 9.51 11.41
CA TYR A 456 2.49 10.81 12.04
C TYR A 456 2.59 10.73 13.56
N VAL A 457 2.04 9.68 14.17
CA VAL A 457 2.15 9.45 15.63
C VAL A 457 3.61 9.27 16.04
N GLN A 458 4.40 8.51 15.27
CA GLN A 458 5.83 8.32 15.54
C GLN A 458 6.62 9.64 15.45
N ALA A 459 6.19 10.55 14.57
CA ALA A 459 6.77 11.88 14.41
C ALA A 459 6.20 12.91 15.39
N GLU A 460 5.21 12.55 16.22
CA GLU A 460 4.56 13.49 17.13
C GLU A 460 5.58 14.05 18.15
N PRO A 461 5.79 15.37 18.16
CA PRO A 461 6.80 15.98 19.03
C PRO A 461 6.57 15.66 20.51
N GLY A 462 7.60 15.13 21.16
CA GLY A 462 7.57 14.88 22.60
C GLY A 462 6.72 13.70 23.04
N LEU A 463 6.20 12.86 22.13
CA LEU A 463 5.39 11.68 22.49
C LEU A 463 6.07 10.80 23.54
N MET A 464 7.30 10.37 23.27
CA MET A 464 8.05 9.49 24.18
C MET A 464 8.50 10.21 25.45
N THR A 465 8.85 11.50 25.35
CA THR A 465 9.16 12.33 26.53
C THR A 465 7.95 12.43 27.47
N TRP A 466 6.77 12.67 26.91
CA TRP A 466 5.52 12.72 27.66
C TRP A 466 5.21 11.37 28.29
N LEU A 467 5.32 10.28 27.53
CA LEU A 467 5.03 8.93 28.03
C LEU A 467 5.92 8.58 29.24
N PHE A 468 7.23 8.80 29.12
CA PHE A 468 8.20 8.44 30.16
C PHE A 468 8.19 9.37 31.39
N ALA A 469 7.48 10.51 31.31
CA ALA A 469 7.24 11.38 32.45
C ALA A 469 6.08 10.90 33.34
N GLN A 470 5.26 9.95 32.88
CA GLN A 470 4.10 9.47 33.62
C GLN A 470 4.51 8.44 34.67
N LYS A 471 3.82 8.45 35.81
CA LYS A 471 3.98 7.50 36.90
C LYS A 471 2.64 7.37 37.63
N GLN A 472 2.29 6.15 37.99
CA GLN A 472 1.09 5.84 38.76
C GLN A 472 1.28 6.16 40.25
#